data_AF-A0A357T2Q6-F1
#
_entry.id   AF-A0A357T2Q6-F1
#
_cell.length_a   1.000
_cell.length_b   1.000
_cell.length_c   1.000
_cell.angle_alpha   90.00
_cell.angle_beta   90.00
_cell.angle_gamma   90.00
#
_symmetry.space_group_name_H-M   'P 1'
#
loop_
_entity.id
_entity.type
_entity.pdbx_description
1 polymer ?
#
loop_
_entity_poly.entity_id
_entity_poly.type
_entity_poly.pdbx_seq_one_letter_code
_entity_poly.pdbx_strand_id
1 'polypeptide(L)'
;MIRKPAPYKTFYQLIIALFFLFAFSPKTTLAGDVLFQLNERGLTLLSENQFKLGPFSLFFSPWLYTEQKATSFGLKEAGLDLAIGRFHLTVGRQLQSFGPGRYAFPILNPLGEGLTAEGLDQLSYSFATKKLNYKKIYAWVPATDFRLLLGQRATYDLGPLTFGFTETALARENIPGFYYLPLPFIPVGLYQAIAEHCLDLPEADQALNLLAQFDLTLRLWSGMQIYAGYLIDSQPFPYLQDGSWQLPA
;
A
#
# COMPACT_ATOMS: atom_id res chain seq x y z
N MET A 1 -29.22 31.82 11.78
CA MET A 1 -28.53 30.95 10.80
C MET A 1 -27.15 30.62 11.33
N ILE A 2 -26.97 29.42 11.88
CA ILE A 2 -25.64 28.94 12.29
C ILE A 2 -24.95 28.46 11.01
N ARG A 3 -23.99 29.23 10.50
CA ARG A 3 -23.11 28.80 9.40
C ARG A 3 -22.30 27.62 9.92
N LYS A 4 -22.67 26.39 9.54
CA LYS A 4 -21.77 25.24 9.69
C LYS A 4 -20.47 25.60 8.94
N PRO A 5 -19.30 25.57 9.58
CA PRO A 5 -18.05 25.72 8.85
C PRO A 5 -17.98 24.61 7.80
N ALA A 6 -17.59 24.96 6.58
CA ALA A 6 -17.39 24.00 5.50
C ALA A 6 -16.42 22.91 6.01
N PRO A 7 -16.79 21.62 5.96
CA PRO A 7 -16.10 20.54 6.68
C PRO A 7 -14.60 20.48 6.35
N TYR A 8 -14.24 20.85 5.12
CA TYR A 8 -12.87 20.88 4.60
C TYR A 8 -11.95 21.89 5.30
N LYS A 9 -12.42 23.08 5.68
CA LYS A 9 -11.56 24.13 6.26
C LYS A 9 -11.06 23.76 7.66
N THR A 10 -11.91 23.12 8.45
CA THR A 10 -11.59 22.59 9.79
C THR A 10 -10.60 21.42 9.74
N PHE A 11 -10.71 20.54 8.75
CA PHE A 11 -9.80 19.41 8.58
C PHE A 11 -8.37 19.88 8.24
N TYR A 12 -8.24 20.89 7.39
CA TYR A 12 -6.95 21.48 7.03
C TYR A 12 -6.27 22.22 8.17
N GLN A 13 -7.02 23.00 8.95
CA GLN A 13 -6.49 23.64 10.16
C GLN A 13 -6.04 22.60 11.20
N LEU A 14 -6.75 21.48 11.29
CA LEU A 14 -6.37 20.37 12.16
C LEU A 14 -5.04 19.73 11.73
N ILE A 15 -4.83 19.45 10.44
CA ILE A 15 -3.56 18.87 9.95
C ILE A 15 -2.38 19.80 10.24
N ILE A 16 -2.54 21.10 9.98
CA ILE A 16 -1.49 22.10 10.26
C ILE A 16 -1.21 22.16 11.77
N ALA A 17 -2.24 22.23 12.60
CA ALA A 17 -2.08 22.24 14.06
C ALA A 17 -1.37 20.96 14.56
N LEU A 18 -1.73 19.79 14.03
CA LEU A 18 -1.09 18.52 14.36
C LEU A 18 0.38 18.51 13.89
N PHE A 19 0.70 19.02 12.70
CA PHE A 19 2.08 19.15 12.23
C PHE A 19 2.93 19.94 13.23
N PHE A 20 2.49 21.15 13.64
CA PHE A 20 3.23 21.97 14.60
C PHE A 20 3.28 21.30 15.99
N LEU A 21 2.20 20.67 16.44
CA LEU A 21 2.20 19.94 17.71
C LEU A 21 3.28 18.86 17.71
N PHE A 22 3.32 18.02 16.67
CA PHE A 22 4.25 16.88 16.62
C PHE A 22 5.68 17.29 16.30
N ALA A 23 5.89 18.23 15.38
CA ALA A 23 7.21 18.73 15.03
C ALA A 23 7.95 19.39 16.21
N PHE A 24 7.22 20.03 17.14
CA PHE A 24 7.79 20.79 18.26
C PHE A 24 7.55 20.16 19.64
N SER A 25 6.91 19.00 19.73
CA SER A 25 6.71 18.30 21.01
C SER A 25 8.00 17.66 21.56
N PRO A 26 8.26 17.71 22.88
CA PRO A 26 9.42 17.07 23.49
C PRO A 26 9.36 15.54 23.36
N LYS A 27 10.40 14.95 22.79
CA LYS A 27 10.45 13.55 22.31
C LYS A 27 10.91 12.54 23.38
N THR A 28 10.30 12.52 24.56
CA THR A 28 10.75 11.64 25.66
C THR A 28 10.40 10.16 25.49
N THR A 29 9.44 9.82 24.61
CA THR A 29 9.02 8.43 24.29
C THR A 29 8.75 8.21 22.79
N LEU A 30 9.31 9.09 21.95
CA LEU A 30 8.92 9.33 20.57
C LEU A 30 10.12 9.05 19.65
N ALA A 31 10.01 8.04 18.79
CA ALA A 31 10.87 8.00 17.60
C ALA A 31 10.22 8.97 16.62
N GLY A 32 10.84 10.11 16.40
CA GLY A 32 10.33 11.06 15.43
C GLY A 32 11.46 11.88 14.86
N ASP A 33 11.37 12.14 13.57
CA ASP A 33 12.34 12.91 12.80
C ASP A 33 11.63 14.05 12.09
N VAL A 34 12.35 15.16 11.91
CA VAL A 34 11.86 16.27 11.11
C VAL A 34 12.86 16.48 9.98
N LEU A 35 12.42 16.26 8.76
CA LEU A 35 13.21 16.45 7.56
C LEU A 35 12.87 17.79 6.92
N PHE A 36 13.93 18.50 6.54
CA PHE A 36 13.86 19.77 5.86
C PHE A 36 14.57 19.63 4.51
N GLN A 37 13.88 19.97 3.43
CA GLN A 37 14.49 20.05 2.11
C GLN A 37 14.13 21.37 1.44
N LEU A 38 15.15 22.19 1.18
CA LEU A 38 15.04 23.38 0.35
C LEU A 38 15.53 23.06 -1.05
N ASN A 39 14.75 23.38 -2.08
CA ASN A 39 15.16 23.26 -3.47
C ASN A 39 14.76 24.52 -4.26
N GLU A 40 15.09 24.58 -5.55
CA GLU A 40 14.80 25.73 -6.41
C GLU A 40 13.29 26.02 -6.56
N ARG A 41 12.42 25.05 -6.24
CA ARG A 41 10.96 25.15 -6.37
C ARG A 41 10.28 25.58 -5.07
N GLY A 42 10.86 25.26 -3.91
CA GLY A 42 10.28 25.60 -2.62
C GLY A 42 10.93 24.92 -1.42
N LEU A 43 10.29 25.09 -0.27
CA LEU A 43 10.64 24.44 0.99
C LEU A 43 9.68 23.28 1.26
N THR A 44 10.22 22.08 1.45
CA THR A 44 9.47 20.92 1.94
C THR A 44 9.85 20.64 3.38
N LEU A 45 8.83 20.52 4.23
CA LEU A 45 8.93 20.09 5.61
C LEU A 45 8.18 18.77 5.77
N LEU A 46 8.81 17.81 6.41
CA LEU A 46 8.21 16.51 6.72
C LEU A 46 8.48 16.21 8.18
N SER A 47 7.47 15.81 8.93
CA SER A 47 7.63 15.34 10.30
C SER A 47 7.17 13.90 10.34
N GLU A 48 8.06 12.96 10.66
CA GLU A 48 7.73 11.56 10.82
C GLU A 48 7.66 11.27 12.31
N ASN A 49 6.54 10.74 12.79
CA ASN A 49 6.31 10.51 14.22
C ASN A 49 5.79 9.10 14.44
N GLN A 50 6.37 8.40 15.42
CA GLN A 50 5.92 7.09 15.85
C GLN A 50 5.86 7.00 17.38
N PHE A 51 4.72 6.51 17.86
CA PHE A 51 4.42 6.28 19.27
C PHE A 51 4.18 4.80 19.47
N LYS A 52 4.70 4.21 20.55
CA LYS A 52 4.49 2.80 20.86
C LYS A 52 3.89 2.62 22.25
N LEU A 53 2.81 1.85 22.33
CA LEU A 53 2.13 1.48 23.57
C LEU A 53 1.88 -0.03 23.57
N GLY A 54 2.79 -0.79 24.19
CA GLY A 54 2.74 -2.25 24.19
C GLY A 54 2.83 -2.83 22.77
N PRO A 55 1.85 -3.63 22.32
CA PRO A 55 1.82 -4.17 20.95
C PRO A 55 1.30 -3.16 19.93
N PHE A 56 0.75 -2.02 20.35
CA PHE A 56 0.24 -1.01 19.44
C PHE A 56 1.30 0.04 19.12
N SER A 57 1.36 0.47 17.85
CA SER A 57 2.12 1.64 17.42
C SER A 57 1.23 2.60 16.65
N LEU A 58 1.27 3.88 16.98
CA LEU A 58 0.63 4.94 16.21
C LEU A 58 1.70 5.65 15.39
N PHE A 59 1.46 5.86 14.11
CA PHE A 59 2.37 6.59 13.23
C PHE A 59 1.64 7.76 12.57
N PHE A 60 2.36 8.85 12.34
CA PHE A 60 1.81 10.07 11.75
C PHE A 60 2.93 10.87 11.07
N SER A 61 2.79 11.04 9.75
CA SER A 61 3.80 11.64 8.88
C SER A 61 3.22 12.76 8.01
N PRO A 62 2.89 13.93 8.57
CA PRO A 62 2.43 15.08 7.80
C PRO A 62 3.57 15.76 7.04
N TRP A 63 3.24 16.34 5.89
CA TRP A 63 4.16 17.17 5.13
C TRP A 63 3.55 18.54 4.82
N LEU A 64 4.42 19.53 4.68
CA LEU A 64 4.11 20.90 4.26
C LEU A 64 5.08 21.29 3.16
N TYR A 65 4.56 21.84 2.07
CA TYR A 65 5.36 22.30 0.93
C TYR A 65 4.97 23.74 0.59
N THR A 66 5.95 24.64 0.59
CA THR A 66 5.75 26.06 0.29
C THR A 66 6.56 26.46 -0.92
N GLU A 67 5.86 26.96 -1.94
CA GLU A 67 6.41 27.67 -3.09
C GLU A 67 6.22 29.18 -2.92
N GLN A 68 6.82 29.98 -3.80
CA GLN A 68 6.79 31.45 -3.75
C GLN A 68 5.37 32.07 -3.64
N LYS A 69 4.33 31.37 -4.12
CA LYS A 69 2.95 31.89 -4.17
C LYS A 69 1.90 30.99 -3.51
N ALA A 70 2.27 29.78 -3.09
CA ALA A 70 1.32 28.79 -2.59
C ALA A 70 1.96 27.91 -1.51
N THR A 71 1.17 27.51 -0.52
CA THR A 71 1.55 26.48 0.44
C THR A 71 0.54 25.34 0.32
N SER A 72 1.04 24.16 0.05
CA SER A 72 0.30 22.90 0.12
C SER A 72 0.75 22.11 1.35
N PHE A 73 -0.08 21.18 1.76
CA PHE A 73 0.20 20.27 2.86
C PHE A 73 -0.56 18.99 2.61
N GLY A 74 -0.13 17.94 3.26
CA GLY A 74 -0.77 16.65 3.13
C GLY A 74 -0.29 15.67 4.17
N LEU A 75 -0.67 14.42 3.96
CA LEU A 75 -0.44 13.36 4.91
C LEU A 75 0.15 12.16 4.18
N LYS A 76 1.46 11.97 4.38
CA LYS A 76 2.21 10.86 3.77
C LYS A 76 1.71 9.54 4.33
N GLU A 77 1.71 9.40 5.65
CA GLU A 77 1.24 8.21 6.36
C GLU A 77 0.56 8.59 7.68
N ALA A 78 -0.44 7.83 8.09
CA ALA A 78 -1.05 7.93 9.41
C ALA A 78 -1.86 6.70 9.74
N GLY A 79 -1.71 6.15 10.95
CA GLY A 79 -2.51 4.98 11.32
C GLY A 79 -2.10 4.34 12.62
N LEU A 80 -2.70 3.18 12.86
CA LEU A 80 -2.46 2.30 13.99
C LEU A 80 -1.96 0.96 13.48
N ASP A 81 -0.84 0.50 14.02
CA ASP A 81 -0.28 -0.83 13.82
C ASP A 81 -0.42 -1.66 15.10
N LEU A 82 -0.89 -2.90 14.97
CA LEU A 82 -0.90 -3.91 16.01
C LEU A 82 0.16 -4.96 15.67
N ALA A 83 1.22 -5.04 16.48
CA ALA A 83 2.32 -5.97 16.32
C ALA A 83 2.23 -7.11 17.36
N ILE A 84 2.05 -8.35 16.87
CA ILE A 84 2.03 -9.56 17.69
C ILE A 84 3.12 -10.50 17.17
N GLY A 85 4.29 -10.47 17.81
CA GLY A 85 5.45 -11.25 17.38
C GLY A 85 5.98 -10.78 16.03
N ARG A 86 5.78 -11.59 14.98
CA ARG A 86 6.15 -11.25 13.59
C ARG A 86 4.97 -10.88 12.71
N PHE A 87 3.77 -10.89 13.27
CA PHE A 87 2.55 -10.51 12.59
C PHE A 87 2.23 -9.04 12.89
N HIS A 88 1.85 -8.30 11.87
CA HIS A 88 1.42 -6.91 11.95
C HIS A 88 0.05 -6.76 11.31
N LEU A 89 -0.84 -6.03 11.96
CA LEU A 89 -2.12 -5.60 11.41
C LEU A 89 -2.18 -4.08 11.48
N THR A 90 -2.25 -3.43 10.32
CA THR A 90 -2.22 -1.98 10.21
C THR A 90 -3.51 -1.44 9.61
N VAL A 91 -4.06 -0.40 10.23
CA VAL A 91 -5.20 0.38 9.72
C VAL A 91 -4.79 1.84 9.59
N GLY A 92 -5.05 2.42 8.43
CA GLY A 92 -4.81 3.84 8.17
C GLY A 92 -4.18 4.07 6.80
N ARG A 93 -3.60 5.24 6.60
CA ARG A 93 -2.89 5.65 5.40
C ARG A 93 -1.45 5.16 5.42
N GLN A 94 -1.04 4.36 4.43
CA GLN A 94 0.36 3.93 4.31
C GLN A 94 0.86 3.97 2.87
N LEU A 95 2.15 4.23 2.72
CA LEU A 95 2.82 4.12 1.44
C LEU A 95 2.91 2.65 1.04
N GLN A 96 2.62 2.38 -0.21
CA GLN A 96 2.69 1.04 -0.77
C GLN A 96 3.61 1.04 -1.97
N SER A 97 4.55 0.10 -1.96
CA SER A 97 5.39 -0.19 -3.11
C SER A 97 5.57 -1.70 -3.20
N PHE A 98 5.28 -2.26 -4.38
CA PHE A 98 5.52 -3.66 -4.67
C PHE A 98 6.51 -3.82 -5.82
N GLY A 99 7.52 -4.65 -5.57
CA GLY A 99 8.57 -4.98 -6.52
C GLY A 99 9.95 -4.99 -5.88
N PRO A 100 10.97 -5.50 -6.59
CA PRO A 100 12.36 -5.54 -6.12
C PRO A 100 13.13 -4.24 -6.44
N GLY A 101 12.55 -3.36 -7.27
CA GLY A 101 13.21 -2.17 -7.78
C GLY A 101 13.40 -1.10 -6.71
N ARG A 102 14.47 -0.30 -6.86
CA ARG A 102 14.76 0.84 -5.99
C ARG A 102 14.14 2.15 -6.50
N TYR A 103 13.94 2.24 -7.81
CA TYR A 103 13.52 3.47 -8.52
C TYR A 103 12.32 3.26 -9.44
N ALA A 104 11.85 2.01 -9.58
CA ALA A 104 10.70 1.67 -10.41
C ALA A 104 9.96 0.48 -9.78
N PHE A 105 8.65 0.64 -9.64
CA PHE A 105 7.74 -0.35 -9.07
C PHE A 105 6.64 -0.60 -10.10
N PRO A 106 6.82 -1.59 -10.99
CA PRO A 106 5.96 -1.75 -12.16
C PRO A 106 4.52 -2.15 -11.83
N ILE A 107 4.26 -2.68 -10.62
CA ILE A 107 2.91 -3.06 -10.18
C ILE A 107 2.24 -2.01 -9.31
N LEU A 108 2.91 -1.57 -8.25
CA LEU A 108 2.33 -0.64 -7.29
C LEU A 108 3.40 0.31 -6.79
N ASN A 109 3.16 1.59 -7.01
CA ASN A 109 4.02 2.69 -6.56
C ASN A 109 3.18 3.60 -5.63
N PRO A 110 3.80 4.38 -4.73
CA PRO A 110 3.09 5.37 -3.96
C PRO A 110 2.34 6.40 -4.82
N LEU A 111 1.35 7.06 -4.23
CA LEU A 111 0.68 8.17 -4.91
C LEU A 111 1.60 9.38 -4.90
N GLY A 112 2.00 9.85 -6.09
CA GLY A 112 2.93 10.96 -6.23
C GLY A 112 4.39 10.55 -6.07
N GLU A 113 5.29 11.54 -6.04
CA GLU A 113 6.74 11.32 -6.07
C GLU A 113 7.46 12.07 -4.94
N GLY A 114 8.59 11.52 -4.49
CA GLY A 114 9.49 12.20 -3.56
C GLY A 114 8.94 12.35 -2.14
N LEU A 115 9.25 13.48 -1.50
CA LEU A 115 8.91 13.74 -0.09
C LEU A 115 7.42 14.01 0.17
N THR A 116 6.66 14.36 -0.87
CA THR A 116 5.23 14.66 -0.80
C THR A 116 4.36 13.50 -1.27
N ALA A 117 4.95 12.32 -1.48
CA ALA A 117 4.19 11.12 -1.81
C ALA A 117 3.20 10.78 -0.69
N GLU A 118 2.00 10.34 -1.06
CA GLU A 118 0.95 9.96 -0.11
C GLU A 118 0.63 8.47 -0.20
N GLY A 119 0.32 7.90 0.96
CA GLY A 119 -0.19 6.55 1.07
C GLY A 119 -1.64 6.42 0.63
N LEU A 120 -2.08 5.18 0.48
CA LEU A 120 -3.49 4.86 0.35
C LEU A 120 -4.09 4.61 1.72
N ASP A 121 -5.34 5.03 1.92
CA ASP A 121 -6.12 4.64 3.09
C ASP A 121 -6.44 3.16 2.98
N GLN A 122 -6.08 2.36 3.99
CA GLN A 122 -6.10 0.92 3.87
C GLN A 122 -6.24 0.16 5.19
N LEU A 123 -6.60 -1.11 5.06
CA LEU A 123 -6.35 -2.17 6.02
C LEU A 123 -5.26 -3.08 5.43
N SER A 124 -4.24 -3.42 6.21
CA SER A 124 -3.22 -4.37 5.77
C SER A 124 -2.81 -5.29 6.89
N TYR A 125 -2.33 -6.47 6.52
CA TYR A 125 -1.59 -7.33 7.43
C TYR A 125 -0.33 -7.83 6.75
N SER A 126 0.69 -8.05 7.57
CA SER A 126 1.94 -8.64 7.13
C SER A 126 2.44 -9.63 8.16
N PHE A 127 3.22 -10.59 7.69
CA PHE A 127 4.02 -11.39 8.59
C PHE A 127 5.35 -11.72 7.94
N ALA A 128 6.35 -11.89 8.79
CA ALA A 128 7.68 -12.28 8.37
C ALA A 128 8.13 -13.56 9.08
N THR A 129 8.97 -14.33 8.41
CA THR A 129 9.76 -15.41 8.99
C THR A 129 11.22 -15.20 8.60
N LYS A 130 12.10 -16.17 8.87
CA LYS A 130 13.50 -16.07 8.41
C LYS A 130 13.64 -16.11 6.89
N LYS A 131 12.68 -16.69 6.18
CA LYS A 131 12.76 -16.87 4.72
C LYS A 131 11.59 -16.24 3.96
N LEU A 132 10.38 -16.33 4.52
CA LEU A 132 9.17 -15.81 3.90
C LEU A 132 8.81 -14.44 4.47
N ASN A 133 8.56 -13.47 3.61
CA ASN A 133 7.83 -12.25 3.95
C ASN A 133 6.54 -12.21 3.15
N TYR A 134 5.45 -11.80 3.80
CA TYR A 134 4.16 -11.66 3.15
C TYR A 134 3.47 -10.39 3.61
N LYS A 135 2.82 -9.69 2.68
CA LYS A 135 1.99 -8.53 2.94
C LYS A 135 0.73 -8.63 2.08
N LYS A 136 -0.41 -8.31 2.66
CA LYS A 136 -1.68 -8.17 1.95
C LYS A 136 -2.37 -6.87 2.36
N ILE A 137 -2.92 -6.18 1.38
CA ILE A 137 -3.49 -4.84 1.50
C ILE A 137 -4.90 -4.80 0.90
N TYR A 138 -5.75 -4.02 1.55
CA TYR A 138 -7.08 -3.65 1.12
C TYR A 138 -7.15 -2.13 1.21
N ALA A 139 -6.94 -1.47 0.09
CA ALA A 139 -6.79 -0.03 0.01
C ALA A 139 -7.97 0.61 -0.72
N TRP A 140 -8.44 1.74 -0.25
CA TRP A 140 -9.45 2.54 -0.96
C TRP A 140 -8.76 3.37 -2.02
N VAL A 141 -9.31 3.34 -3.24
CA VAL A 141 -8.79 4.09 -4.38
C VAL A 141 -9.70 5.29 -4.63
N PRO A 142 -9.16 6.51 -4.80
CA PRO A 142 -9.94 7.69 -5.15
C PRO A 142 -10.25 7.71 -6.66
N ALA A 143 -10.90 6.67 -7.19
CA ALA A 143 -11.29 6.55 -8.60
C ALA A 143 -12.80 6.39 -8.75
N THR A 144 -13.37 6.85 -9.87
CA THR A 144 -14.82 6.81 -10.13
C THR A 144 -15.36 5.42 -10.42
N ASP A 145 -14.55 4.54 -11.03
CA ASP A 145 -15.00 3.21 -11.48
C ASP A 145 -14.52 2.07 -10.57
N PHE A 146 -13.50 2.33 -9.74
CA PHE A 146 -12.87 1.35 -8.86
C PHE A 146 -12.85 1.88 -7.43
N ARG A 147 -13.34 1.05 -6.50
CA ARG A 147 -13.48 1.43 -5.10
C ARG A 147 -12.36 0.89 -4.22
N LEU A 148 -11.76 -0.23 -4.63
CA LEU A 148 -10.74 -0.92 -3.86
C LEU A 148 -9.56 -1.36 -4.72
N LEU A 149 -8.37 -1.25 -4.14
CA LEU A 149 -7.15 -1.91 -4.57
C LEU A 149 -6.88 -3.04 -3.58
N LEU A 150 -7.00 -4.26 -4.07
CA LEU A 150 -6.56 -5.46 -3.39
C LEU A 150 -5.12 -5.72 -3.82
N GLY A 151 -4.24 -6.03 -2.88
CA GLY A 151 -2.85 -6.29 -3.24
C GLY A 151 -2.21 -7.28 -2.30
N GLN A 152 -1.29 -8.08 -2.82
CA GLN A 152 -0.46 -8.94 -2.01
C GLN A 152 0.94 -9.09 -2.60
N ARG A 153 1.90 -9.30 -1.71
CA ARG A 153 3.28 -9.61 -2.07
C ARG A 153 3.82 -10.68 -1.14
N ALA A 154 4.40 -11.71 -1.71
CA ALA A 154 5.15 -12.74 -1.02
C ALA A 154 6.59 -12.73 -1.53
N THR A 155 7.58 -12.77 -0.63
CA THR A 155 8.99 -12.98 -1.01
C THR A 155 9.58 -14.13 -0.22
N TYR A 156 10.39 -14.96 -0.90
CA TYR A 156 11.05 -16.11 -0.31
C TYR A 156 12.56 -16.04 -0.51
N ASP A 157 13.29 -15.97 0.60
CA ASP A 157 14.74 -15.90 0.65
C ASP A 157 15.37 -17.30 0.57
N LEU A 158 16.18 -17.48 -0.48
CA LEU A 158 16.95 -18.68 -0.80
C LEU A 158 18.46 -18.45 -0.61
N GLY A 159 18.87 -17.38 0.07
CA GLY A 159 20.26 -17.00 0.34
C GLY A 159 20.74 -15.92 -0.63
N PRO A 160 21.52 -16.26 -1.68
CA PRO A 160 21.89 -15.29 -2.71
C PRO A 160 20.70 -14.91 -3.60
N LEU A 161 19.64 -15.71 -3.62
CA LEU A 161 18.45 -15.49 -4.45
C LEU A 161 17.23 -15.17 -3.57
N THR A 162 16.40 -14.25 -4.03
CA THR A 162 15.07 -13.99 -3.47
C THR A 162 14.05 -14.07 -4.59
N PHE A 163 13.07 -14.94 -4.43
CA PHE A 163 11.92 -15.03 -5.33
C PHE A 163 10.79 -14.17 -4.77
N GLY A 164 10.12 -13.43 -5.64
CA GLY A 164 8.97 -12.60 -5.31
C GLY A 164 7.78 -12.95 -6.18
N PHE A 165 6.61 -12.97 -5.56
CA PHE A 165 5.33 -12.96 -6.24
C PHE A 165 4.53 -11.76 -5.74
N THR A 166 3.93 -11.03 -6.68
CA THR A 166 3.07 -9.89 -6.40
C THR A 166 1.82 -10.00 -7.23
N GLU A 167 0.72 -9.57 -6.64
CA GLU A 167 -0.56 -9.48 -7.32
C GLU A 167 -1.32 -8.27 -6.81
N THR A 168 -1.95 -7.56 -7.73
CA THR A 168 -2.87 -6.46 -7.41
C THR A 168 -4.13 -6.59 -8.24
N ALA A 169 -5.27 -6.20 -7.66
CA ALA A 169 -6.55 -6.14 -8.33
C ALA A 169 -7.22 -4.80 -8.04
N LEU A 170 -7.58 -4.06 -9.09
CA LEU A 170 -8.54 -2.96 -8.95
C LEU A 170 -9.94 -3.53 -9.05
N ALA A 171 -10.75 -3.31 -8.02
CA ALA A 171 -12.08 -3.87 -7.91
C ALA A 171 -13.16 -2.79 -8.02
N ARG A 172 -14.18 -3.07 -8.84
CA ARG A 172 -15.31 -2.15 -9.10
C ARG A 172 -16.18 -1.96 -7.85
N GLU A 173 -17.08 -0.99 -7.87
CA GLU A 173 -17.92 -0.68 -6.69
C GLU A 173 -18.94 -1.78 -6.34
N ASN A 174 -19.35 -2.60 -7.31
CA ASN A 174 -20.40 -3.62 -7.15
C ASN A 174 -19.87 -5.06 -7.22
N ILE A 175 -18.69 -5.32 -6.64
CA ILE A 175 -18.15 -6.68 -6.57
C ILE A 175 -18.84 -7.51 -5.48
N PRO A 176 -18.85 -8.85 -5.61
CA PRO A 176 -19.33 -9.73 -4.55
C PRO A 176 -18.67 -9.48 -3.18
N GLY A 177 -19.46 -9.66 -2.11
CA GLY A 177 -19.06 -9.35 -0.73
C GLY A 177 -17.78 -10.06 -0.24
N PHE A 178 -17.45 -11.23 -0.80
CA PHE A 178 -16.26 -11.98 -0.38
C PHE A 178 -14.94 -11.30 -0.78
N TYR A 179 -14.93 -10.41 -1.78
CA TYR A 179 -13.74 -9.62 -2.12
C TYR A 179 -13.36 -8.60 -1.03
N TYR A 180 -14.30 -8.28 -0.14
CA TYR A 180 -14.08 -7.43 1.02
C TYR A 180 -13.57 -8.20 2.24
N LEU A 181 -13.51 -9.54 2.18
CA LEU A 181 -13.03 -10.35 3.30
C LEU A 181 -11.49 -10.36 3.30
N PRO A 182 -10.84 -9.99 4.44
CA PRO A 182 -9.40 -10.04 4.61
C PRO A 182 -8.88 -11.46 4.79
N LEU A 183 -9.12 -12.32 3.80
CA LEU A 183 -8.74 -13.72 3.83
C LEU A 183 -7.24 -13.87 3.57
N PRO A 184 -6.48 -14.46 4.52
CA PRO A 184 -5.04 -14.57 4.44
C PRO A 184 -4.60 -15.61 3.41
N PHE A 185 -3.46 -15.35 2.76
CA PHE A 185 -2.75 -16.28 1.86
C PHE A 185 -3.42 -16.65 0.54
N ILE A 186 -4.63 -16.18 0.28
CA ILE A 186 -5.34 -16.51 -0.96
C ILE A 186 -5.12 -15.39 -2.00
N PRO A 187 -4.57 -15.72 -3.19
CA PRO A 187 -4.49 -14.81 -4.31
C PRO A 187 -5.83 -14.28 -4.78
N VAL A 188 -5.83 -13.02 -5.22
CA VAL A 188 -7.02 -12.32 -5.68
C VAL A 188 -7.58 -12.94 -6.95
N GLY A 189 -6.72 -13.38 -7.87
CA GLY A 189 -7.15 -14.09 -9.07
C GLY A 189 -7.76 -15.46 -8.78
N LEU A 190 -7.47 -16.09 -7.64
CA LEU A 190 -8.18 -17.29 -7.23
C LEU A 190 -9.64 -16.98 -6.87
N TYR A 191 -9.92 -15.83 -6.23
CA TYR A 191 -11.30 -15.41 -6.00
C TYR A 191 -12.05 -15.19 -7.31
N GLN A 192 -11.40 -14.57 -8.29
CA GLN A 192 -11.98 -14.37 -9.61
C GLN A 192 -12.32 -15.69 -10.28
N ALA A 193 -11.38 -16.64 -10.30
CA ALA A 193 -11.61 -17.96 -10.89
C ALA A 193 -12.76 -18.73 -10.21
N ILE A 194 -12.84 -18.68 -8.87
CA ILE A 194 -13.94 -19.32 -8.13
C ILE A 194 -15.28 -18.63 -8.45
N ALA A 195 -15.30 -17.31 -8.49
CA ALA A 195 -16.51 -16.54 -8.73
C ALA A 195 -17.05 -16.73 -10.15
N GLU A 196 -16.17 -16.72 -11.15
CA GLU A 196 -16.52 -16.86 -12.56
C GLU A 196 -16.83 -18.30 -12.97
N HIS A 197 -16.10 -19.30 -12.43
CA HIS A 197 -16.17 -20.68 -12.94
C HIS A 197 -16.76 -21.70 -11.98
N CYS A 198 -16.80 -21.43 -10.66
CA CYS A 198 -17.37 -22.37 -9.68
C CYS A 198 -18.73 -21.91 -9.15
N LEU A 199 -18.95 -20.60 -9.07
CA LEU A 199 -20.17 -20.01 -8.53
C LEU A 199 -21.05 -19.35 -9.61
N ASP A 200 -20.54 -19.22 -10.85
CA ASP A 200 -21.21 -18.59 -11.99
C ASP A 200 -21.87 -17.24 -11.64
N LEU A 201 -21.16 -16.39 -10.88
CA LEU A 201 -21.69 -15.10 -10.42
C LEU A 201 -21.60 -14.05 -11.54
N PRO A 202 -22.72 -13.52 -12.06
CA PRO A 202 -22.69 -12.52 -13.13
C PRO A 202 -21.98 -11.22 -12.71
N GLU A 203 -22.00 -10.88 -11.42
CA GLU A 203 -21.35 -9.70 -10.88
C GLU A 203 -19.82 -9.83 -10.80
N ALA A 204 -19.27 -11.03 -11.02
CA ALA A 204 -17.83 -11.28 -11.06
C ALA A 204 -17.22 -10.99 -12.44
N ASP A 205 -18.03 -10.96 -13.50
CA ASP A 205 -17.55 -10.72 -14.86
C ASP A 205 -16.91 -9.33 -14.96
N GLN A 206 -15.62 -9.29 -15.32
CA GLN A 206 -14.80 -8.08 -15.38
C GLN A 206 -14.82 -7.23 -14.09
N ALA A 207 -15.13 -7.85 -12.95
CA ALA A 207 -15.21 -7.19 -11.66
C ALA A 207 -13.86 -6.68 -11.18
N LEU A 208 -12.79 -7.36 -11.62
CA LEU A 208 -11.40 -7.10 -11.26
C LEU A 208 -10.56 -6.80 -12.49
N ASN A 209 -9.68 -5.80 -12.36
CA ASN A 209 -8.53 -5.63 -13.23
C ASN A 209 -7.29 -6.14 -12.49
N LEU A 210 -6.79 -7.31 -12.89
CA LEU A 210 -5.69 -8.03 -12.25
C LEU A 210 -4.35 -7.77 -12.94
N LEU A 211 -3.33 -7.52 -12.12
CA LEU A 211 -1.93 -7.50 -12.51
C LEU A 211 -1.16 -8.42 -11.57
N ALA A 212 -0.25 -9.22 -12.11
CA ALA A 212 0.64 -10.06 -11.33
C ALA A 212 2.08 -9.94 -11.79
N GLN A 213 3.03 -10.18 -10.90
CA GLN A 213 4.45 -10.18 -11.24
C GLN A 213 5.16 -11.29 -10.49
N PHE A 214 6.01 -11.98 -11.23
CA PHE A 214 7.09 -12.77 -10.65
C PHE A 214 8.38 -11.97 -10.72
N ASP A 215 9.12 -11.90 -9.62
CA ASP A 215 10.42 -11.25 -9.59
C ASP A 215 11.49 -12.14 -8.98
N LEU A 216 12.71 -11.98 -9.48
CA LEU A 216 13.90 -12.63 -8.95
C LEU A 216 14.93 -11.55 -8.64
N THR A 217 15.47 -11.60 -7.43
CA THR A 217 16.59 -10.77 -7.01
C THR A 217 17.79 -11.67 -6.71
N LEU A 218 18.93 -11.39 -7.35
CA LEU A 218 20.22 -12.01 -7.08
C LEU A 218 21.11 -11.02 -6.33
N ARG A 219 21.49 -11.37 -5.11
CA ARG A 219 22.47 -10.64 -4.30
C ARG A 219 23.85 -11.22 -4.54
N LEU A 220 24.71 -10.43 -5.18
CA LEU A 220 26.09 -10.82 -5.48
C LEU A 220 27.03 -10.52 -4.31
N TRP A 221 26.82 -9.38 -3.65
CA TRP A 221 27.47 -8.98 -2.38
C TRP A 221 26.64 -7.88 -1.69
N SER A 222 27.11 -7.31 -0.57
CA SER A 222 26.34 -6.31 0.20
C SER A 222 25.99 -5.03 -0.57
N GLY A 223 26.77 -4.66 -1.60
CA GLY A 223 26.58 -3.42 -2.37
C GLY A 223 25.96 -3.59 -3.77
N MET A 224 25.63 -4.81 -4.21
CA MET A 224 25.19 -5.10 -5.58
C MET A 224 24.13 -6.18 -5.59
N GLN A 225 23.01 -5.83 -6.22
CA GLN A 225 21.90 -6.72 -6.50
C GLN A 225 21.49 -6.54 -7.97
N ILE A 226 21.15 -7.66 -8.60
CA ILE A 226 20.52 -7.69 -9.91
C ILE A 226 19.08 -8.16 -9.69
N TYR A 227 18.11 -7.51 -10.32
CA TYR A 227 16.73 -7.96 -10.27
C TYR A 227 16.14 -8.05 -11.67
N ALA A 228 15.25 -9.01 -11.85
CA ALA A 228 14.43 -9.16 -13.04
C ALA A 228 12.99 -9.39 -12.60
N GLY A 229 12.03 -8.89 -13.39
CA GLY A 229 10.61 -9.06 -13.15
C GLY A 229 9.90 -9.42 -14.44
N TYR A 230 8.96 -10.34 -14.34
CA TYR A 230 8.03 -10.67 -15.42
C TYR A 230 6.64 -10.23 -14.98
N LEU A 231 6.10 -9.22 -15.66
CA LEU A 231 4.77 -8.68 -15.43
C LEU A 231 3.77 -9.46 -16.28
N ILE A 232 2.65 -9.81 -15.66
CA ILE A 232 1.51 -10.47 -16.27
C ILE A 232 0.34 -9.50 -16.17
N ASP A 233 -0.12 -9.06 -17.33
CA ASP A 233 -1.33 -8.28 -17.53
C ASP A 233 -2.34 -9.21 -18.23
N SER A 234 -3.58 -9.28 -17.72
CA SER A 234 -4.61 -10.30 -17.98
C SER A 234 -4.50 -11.62 -17.20
N GLN A 235 -5.66 -12.25 -16.94
CA GLN A 235 -5.92 -13.34 -15.97
C GLN A 235 -4.69 -14.26 -15.73
N PRO A 236 -3.97 -14.14 -14.60
CA PRO A 236 -2.69 -14.81 -14.41
C PRO A 236 -2.81 -16.30 -14.03
N PHE A 237 -4.03 -16.82 -13.87
CA PHE A 237 -4.26 -18.18 -13.39
C PHE A 237 -4.87 -19.08 -14.47
N PRO A 238 -4.45 -20.35 -14.52
CA PRO A 238 -5.15 -21.36 -15.30
C PRO A 238 -6.62 -21.43 -14.85
N TYR A 239 -7.55 -21.49 -15.80
CA TYR A 239 -8.96 -21.71 -15.50
C TYR A 239 -9.38 -23.12 -15.88
N LEU A 240 -10.43 -23.62 -15.24
CA LEU A 240 -10.95 -24.96 -15.52
C LEU A 240 -11.99 -24.85 -16.65
N GLN A 241 -11.72 -25.45 -17.80
CA GLN A 241 -12.69 -25.60 -18.88
C GLN A 241 -12.90 -27.09 -19.14
N ASP A 242 -14.15 -27.54 -19.06
CA ASP A 242 -14.55 -28.93 -19.30
C ASP A 242 -13.73 -29.97 -18.50
N GLY A 243 -13.39 -29.64 -17.24
CA GLY A 243 -12.62 -30.52 -16.36
C GLY A 243 -11.12 -30.54 -16.62
N SER A 244 -10.61 -29.69 -17.52
CA SER A 244 -9.20 -29.54 -17.86
C SER A 244 -8.67 -28.14 -17.51
N TRP A 245 -7.44 -28.07 -17.00
CA TRP A 245 -6.78 -26.79 -16.74
C TRP A 245 -6.30 -26.18 -18.06
N GLN A 246 -6.90 -25.06 -18.45
CA GLN A 246 -6.50 -24.24 -19.58
C GLN A 246 -5.52 -23.17 -19.09
N LEU A 247 -4.50 -22.86 -19.90
CA LEU A 247 -3.72 -21.65 -19.69
C LEU A 247 -4.47 -20.46 -20.31
N PRO A 248 -4.34 -19.25 -19.73
CA PRO A 248 -4.80 -18.02 -20.37
C PRO A 248 -4.15 -17.89 -21.76
N ALA A 249 -4.93 -17.46 -22.76
CA ALA A 249 -4.48 -17.27 -24.14
C ALA A 249 -3.70 -15.96 -24.32
#